data_AF-A0A7S0G4M9-F1
#
_entry.id   AF-A0A7S0G4M9-F1
#
_cell.length_a   1.000
_cell.length_b   1.000
_cell.length_c   1.000
_cell.angle_alpha   90.00
_cell.angle_beta   90.00
_cell.angle_gamma   90.00
#
_symmetry.space_group_name_H-M   'P 1'
#
loop_
_entity.id
_entity.type
_entity.pdbx_description
1 polymer ?
#
loop_
_entity_poly.entity_id
_entity_poly.type
_entity_poly.pdbx_seq_one_letter_code
_entity_poly.pdbx_strand_id
1 'polypeptide(L)'
;YTLLGDTTWRDAHQSLLATRMRTVDMASIAPATSRAFSGLYAIECWGGATFDVCMRFLREDPWQRLHHLRNLVPNIPFQMLLRGANAVGYTSYPDNLVYEFCKHARQGGVD
;
A
#
# COMPACT_ATOMS: atom_id res chain seq x y z
N TYR A 1 17.64 -5.04 -19.11
CA TYR A 1 17.53 -5.59 -17.74
C TYR A 1 16.08 -5.58 -17.33
N THR A 2 15.61 -6.64 -16.67
CA THR A 2 14.24 -6.72 -16.15
C THR A 2 14.20 -6.10 -14.76
N LEU A 3 13.23 -5.22 -14.51
CA LEU A 3 12.97 -4.68 -13.17
C LEU A 3 11.91 -5.53 -12.45
N LEU A 4 11.99 -5.62 -11.13
CA LEU A 4 11.08 -6.40 -10.30
C LEU A 4 10.28 -5.49 -9.37
N GLY A 5 8.99 -5.79 -9.20
CA GLY A 5 8.14 -5.23 -8.16
C GLY A 5 7.80 -6.30 -7.13
N ASP A 6 7.87 -5.97 -5.85
CA ASP A 6 7.49 -6.87 -4.76
C ASP A 6 6.03 -6.61 -4.35
N THR A 7 5.19 -7.64 -4.37
CA THR A 7 3.75 -7.55 -4.03
C THR A 7 3.41 -8.16 -2.66
N THR A 8 4.42 -8.52 -1.87
CA THR A 8 4.25 -9.23 -0.59
C THR A 8 3.36 -8.47 0.38
N TRP A 9 3.47 -7.13 0.43
CA TRP A 9 2.71 -6.29 1.36
C TRP A 9 1.31 -5.91 0.85
N ARG A 10 0.91 -6.34 -0.35
CA ARG A 10 -0.43 -6.08 -0.92
C ARG A 10 -1.04 -7.33 -1.54
N ASP A 11 -0.67 -7.69 -2.76
CA ASP A 11 -1.37 -8.72 -3.53
C ASP A 11 -1.18 -10.14 -2.98
N ALA A 12 0.00 -10.46 -2.46
CA ALA A 12 0.31 -11.81 -2.00
C ALA A 12 -0.59 -12.23 -0.83
N HIS A 13 -0.67 -11.41 0.23
CA HIS A 13 -1.54 -11.70 1.37
C HIS A 13 -3.02 -11.42 1.06
N GLN A 14 -3.35 -10.55 0.12
CA GLN A 14 -4.71 -10.43 -0.40
C GLN A 14 -5.18 -11.75 -1.03
N SER A 15 -4.31 -12.41 -1.80
CA SER A 15 -4.60 -13.69 -2.47
C SER A 15 -4.60 -14.88 -1.52
N LEU A 16 -3.63 -14.94 -0.59
CA LEU A 16 -3.36 -16.15 0.20
C LEU A 16 -3.94 -16.10 1.62
N LEU A 17 -4.11 -14.90 2.18
CA LEU A 17 -4.45 -14.68 3.60
C LEU A 17 -5.65 -13.75 3.76
N ALA A 18 -6.52 -13.65 2.75
CA ALA A 18 -7.69 -12.78 2.76
C ALA A 18 -7.38 -11.33 3.20
N THR A 19 -6.23 -10.81 2.79
CA THR A 19 -5.76 -9.45 3.11
C THR A 19 -5.49 -9.19 4.60
N ARG A 20 -5.25 -10.23 5.41
CA ARG A 20 -5.16 -10.12 6.88
C ARG A 20 -3.76 -9.84 7.44
N MET A 21 -2.77 -9.55 6.61
CA MET A 21 -1.44 -9.15 7.10
C MET A 21 -1.51 -7.79 7.82
N ARG A 22 -0.96 -7.73 9.03
CA ARG A 22 -1.04 -6.56 9.91
C ARG A 22 0.14 -5.60 9.71
N THR A 23 -0.06 -4.35 10.14
CA THR A 23 0.98 -3.31 10.04
C THR A 23 2.24 -3.70 10.81
N VAL A 24 2.08 -4.32 11.99
CA VAL A 24 3.21 -4.74 12.84
C VAL A 24 4.13 -5.74 12.14
N ASP A 25 3.56 -6.69 11.39
CA ASP A 25 4.33 -7.71 10.68
C ASP A 25 5.12 -7.09 9.53
N MET A 26 4.48 -6.23 8.74
CA MET A 26 5.15 -5.47 7.66
C MET A 26 6.26 -4.57 8.20
N ALA A 27 5.99 -3.81 9.28
CA ALA A 27 6.94 -2.89 9.89
C ALA A 27 8.14 -3.61 10.48
N SER A 28 7.95 -4.81 11.05
CA SER A 28 9.03 -5.61 11.63
C SER A 28 10.13 -5.97 10.63
N ILE A 29 9.76 -6.25 9.36
CA ILE A 29 10.69 -6.64 8.31
C ILE A 29 11.14 -5.46 7.43
N ALA A 30 10.41 -4.34 7.45
CA ALA A 30 10.64 -3.19 6.59
C ALA A 30 12.10 -2.67 6.55
N PRO A 31 12.85 -2.56 7.67
CA PRO A 31 14.25 -2.13 7.60
C PRO A 31 15.16 -3.10 6.84
N ALA A 32 14.88 -4.40 6.91
CA ALA A 32 15.62 -5.41 6.16
C ALA A 32 15.24 -5.36 4.67
N THR A 33 13.94 -5.24 4.36
CA THR A 33 13.43 -5.05 2.99
C THR A 33 14.07 -3.82 2.33
N SER A 34 14.09 -2.67 3.01
CA SER A 34 14.70 -1.42 2.52
C SER A 34 16.18 -1.60 2.12
N ARG A 35 16.96 -2.35 2.90
CA ARG A 35 18.38 -2.59 2.63
C ARG A 35 18.61 -3.67 1.56
N ALA A 36 17.92 -4.81 1.68
CA ALA A 36 18.17 -5.97 0.82
C ALA A 36 17.61 -5.78 -0.59
N PHE A 37 16.56 -4.98 -0.73
CA PHE A 37 15.81 -4.82 -1.99
C PHE A 37 15.88 -3.39 -2.54
N SER A 38 16.97 -2.66 -2.26
CA SER A 38 17.16 -1.26 -2.70
C SER A 38 17.12 -1.05 -4.23
N GLY A 39 17.22 -2.12 -5.02
CA GLY A 39 17.14 -2.10 -6.49
C GLY A 39 15.78 -2.50 -7.07
N LEU A 40 14.74 -2.71 -6.24
CA LEU A 40 13.39 -2.96 -6.75
C LEU A 40 12.84 -1.75 -7.48
N TYR A 41 12.00 -2.01 -8.49
CA TYR A 41 11.22 -0.97 -9.15
C TYR A 41 10.27 -0.29 -8.16
N ALA A 42 9.52 -1.11 -7.39
CA ALA A 42 8.60 -0.64 -6.37
C ALA A 42 8.27 -1.78 -5.40
N ILE A 43 7.77 -1.40 -4.23
CA ILE A 43 7.03 -2.28 -3.34
C ILE A 43 5.56 -1.92 -3.47
N GLU A 44 4.74 -2.87 -3.88
CA GLU A 44 3.30 -2.72 -3.87
C GLU A 44 2.78 -3.04 -2.46
N CYS A 45 2.34 -2.00 -1.75
CA CYS A 45 2.01 -2.08 -0.33
C CYS A 45 0.66 -1.47 0.04
N TRP A 46 -0.12 -0.98 -0.94
CA TRP A 46 -1.32 -0.20 -0.67
C TRP A 46 -2.40 -0.32 -1.76
N GLY A 47 -3.61 0.16 -1.46
CA GLY A 47 -4.76 0.04 -2.36
C GLY A 47 -5.33 -1.39 -2.41
N GLY A 48 -6.11 -1.68 -3.46
CA GLY A 48 -6.89 -2.92 -3.51
C GLY A 48 -7.81 -3.07 -2.28
N ALA A 49 -7.89 -4.27 -1.72
CA ALA A 49 -8.70 -4.54 -0.52
C ALA A 49 -8.02 -4.11 0.79
N THR A 50 -6.74 -3.70 0.74
CA THR A 50 -6.00 -3.40 1.98
C THR A 50 -6.58 -2.21 2.73
N PHE A 51 -7.13 -1.22 2.01
CA PHE A 51 -7.67 0.00 2.61
C PHE A 51 -8.86 -0.30 3.53
N ASP A 52 -9.88 -1.00 3.03
CA ASP A 52 -11.07 -1.33 3.82
C ASP A 52 -10.78 -2.40 4.87
N VAL A 53 -9.98 -3.42 4.53
CA VAL A 53 -9.72 -4.55 5.43
C VAL A 53 -8.94 -4.10 6.66
N CYS A 54 -7.99 -3.17 6.48
CA CYS A 54 -7.23 -2.57 7.57
C CYS A 54 -8.17 -1.99 8.64
N MET A 55 -9.14 -1.17 8.22
CA MET A 55 -10.10 -0.56 9.14
C MET A 55 -11.11 -1.58 9.68
N ARG A 56 -11.73 -2.36 8.79
CA ARG A 56 -12.90 -3.18 9.11
C ARG A 56 -12.57 -4.43 9.91
N PHE A 57 -11.45 -5.09 9.62
CA PHE A 57 -11.12 -6.39 10.20
C PHE A 57 -9.87 -6.37 11.06
N LEU A 58 -8.90 -5.51 10.76
CA LEU A 58 -7.67 -5.41 11.55
C LEU A 58 -7.76 -4.34 12.65
N ARG A 59 -8.76 -3.44 12.58
CA ARG A 59 -8.94 -2.30 13.49
C ARG A 59 -7.70 -1.40 13.52
N GLU A 60 -7.09 -1.23 12.35
CA GLU A 60 -5.90 -0.40 12.11
C GLU A 60 -6.25 0.70 11.09
N ASP A 61 -5.48 1.79 11.10
CA ASP A 61 -5.64 2.87 10.11
C ASP A 61 -4.71 2.63 8.90
N PRO A 62 -5.23 2.49 7.68
CA PRO A 62 -4.40 2.30 6.49
C PRO A 62 -3.46 3.47 6.24
N TRP A 63 -3.83 4.71 6.58
CA TRP A 63 -2.98 5.90 6.40
C TRP A 63 -1.78 5.86 7.36
N GLN A 64 -2.02 5.50 8.62
CA GLN A 64 -0.93 5.28 9.57
C GLN A 64 0.01 4.17 9.13
N ARG A 65 -0.53 3.07 8.56
CA ARG A 65 0.29 2.02 7.94
C ARG A 65 1.19 2.59 6.84
N LEU A 66 0.63 3.38 5.92
CA LEU A 66 1.38 3.99 4.82
C LEU A 66 2.52 4.88 5.33
N HIS A 67 2.20 5.83 6.22
CA HIS A 67 3.19 6.74 6.79
C HIS A 67 4.28 6.02 7.57
N HIS A 68 3.91 5.01 8.35
CA HIS A 68 4.86 4.25 9.15
C HIS A 68 5.82 3.45 8.27
N LEU A 69 5.30 2.74 7.27
CA LEU A 69 6.14 1.99 6.32
C LEU A 69 7.00 2.94 5.47
N ARG A 70 6.48 4.10 5.08
CA ARG A 70 7.23 5.10 4.31
C ARG A 70 8.46 5.60 5.07
N ASN A 71 8.33 5.82 6.38
CA ASN A 71 9.44 6.20 7.25
C ASN A 71 10.48 5.08 7.39
N LEU A 72 10.05 3.81 7.41
CA LEU A 72 10.95 2.65 7.55
C LEU A 72 11.64 2.27 6.24
N VAL A 73 11.02 2.56 5.10
CA VAL A 73 11.56 2.29 3.77
C VAL A 73 11.56 3.60 2.98
N PRO A 74 12.56 4.49 3.12
CA PRO A 74 12.55 5.78 2.43
C PRO A 74 13.11 5.72 0.99
N ASN A 75 13.68 4.58 0.58
CA ASN A 75 14.54 4.47 -0.61
C ASN A 75 13.94 3.68 -1.79
N ILE A 76 12.78 3.06 -1.62
CA ILE A 76 12.13 2.23 -2.66
C ILE A 76 10.75 2.82 -2.97
N PRO A 77 10.35 3.02 -4.24
CA PRO A 77 9.04 3.54 -4.57
C PRO A 77 7.89 2.70 -4.01
N PHE A 78 6.82 3.34 -3.53
CA PHE A 78 5.62 2.66 -3.03
C PHE A 78 4.52 2.69 -4.09
N GLN A 79 4.16 1.51 -4.59
CA GLN A 79 3.08 1.33 -5.55
C GLN A 79 1.76 1.03 -4.83
N MET A 80 0.65 1.51 -5.41
CA MET A 80 -0.70 1.09 -5.03
C MET A 80 -1.53 0.58 -6.21
N LEU A 81 -2.48 -0.31 -5.92
CA LEU A 81 -3.54 -0.65 -6.87
C LEU A 81 -4.73 0.30 -6.68
N LEU A 82 -5.07 1.06 -7.72
CA LEU A 82 -6.17 2.03 -7.74
C LEU A 82 -7.20 1.66 -8.82
N ARG A 83 -8.49 1.74 -8.49
CA ARG A 83 -9.57 1.64 -9.48
C ARG A 83 -9.98 3.03 -9.94
N GLY A 84 -9.98 3.28 -11.25
CA GLY A 84 -10.24 4.62 -11.81
C GLY A 84 -11.61 5.21 -11.42
N ALA A 85 -12.67 4.40 -11.39
CA ALA A 85 -14.03 4.86 -11.13
C ALA A 85 -14.33 5.19 -9.65
N ASN A 86 -13.52 4.66 -8.72
CA ASN A 86 -13.84 4.72 -7.30
C ASN A 86 -12.68 4.67 -6.32
N ALA A 87 -11.45 4.86 -6.80
CA ALA A 87 -10.23 4.74 -6.02
C ALA A 87 -10.11 3.39 -5.29
N VAL A 88 -10.45 3.36 -4.01
CA VAL A 88 -10.41 2.17 -3.12
C VAL A 88 -11.77 1.87 -2.48
N GLY A 89 -12.84 2.53 -2.94
CA GLY A 89 -14.18 2.33 -2.40
C GLY A 89 -15.01 1.28 -3.15
N TYR A 90 -16.29 1.21 -2.80
CA TYR A 90 -17.21 0.16 -3.24
C TYR A 90 -18.31 0.63 -4.20
N THR A 91 -18.38 1.92 -4.49
CA THR A 91 -19.35 2.52 -5.42
C THR A 91 -18.65 3.58 -6.26
N SER A 92 -19.27 4.04 -7.34
CA SER A 92 -18.71 5.12 -8.16
C SER A 92 -18.67 6.44 -7.40
N TYR A 93 -17.61 7.21 -7.59
CA TYR A 93 -17.46 8.54 -7.00
C TYR A 93 -17.31 9.61 -8.08
N PRO A 94 -17.71 10.86 -7.80
CA PRO A 94 -17.42 11.96 -8.70
C PRO A 94 -15.91 12.19 -8.81
N ASP A 95 -15.48 12.67 -9.98
CA ASP A 95 -14.05 12.83 -10.32
C ASP A 95 -13.28 13.65 -9.27
N ASN A 96 -13.87 14.71 -8.71
CA ASN A 96 -13.24 15.54 -7.69
C ASN A 96 -12.83 14.74 -6.44
N LEU A 97 -13.63 13.76 -6.03
CA LEU A 97 -13.30 12.89 -4.90
C LEU A 97 -12.14 11.96 -5.26
N VAL A 98 -12.16 11.38 -6.47
CA VAL A 98 -11.06 10.52 -6.94
C VAL A 98 -9.74 11.31 -7.03
N TYR A 99 -9.77 12.53 -7.56
CA TYR A 99 -8.60 13.40 -7.63
C TYR A 99 -8.04 13.77 -6.25
N GLU A 100 -8.90 14.16 -5.30
CA GLU A 100 -8.45 14.47 -3.94
C GLU A 100 -7.91 13.21 -3.24
N PHE A 101 -8.50 12.03 -3.46
CA PHE A 101 -7.94 10.77 -2.95
C PHE A 101 -6.52 10.52 -3.48
N CYS A 102 -6.30 10.66 -4.79
CA CYS A 102 -4.97 10.50 -5.39
C CYS A 102 -3.96 11.50 -4.82
N LYS A 103 -4.37 12.76 -4.63
CA LYS A 103 -3.53 13.80 -4.02
C LYS A 103 -3.13 13.43 -2.59
N HIS A 104 -4.08 12.96 -1.78
CA HIS A 104 -3.79 12.50 -0.43
C HIS A 104 -2.92 11.23 -0.41
N ALA A 105 -3.15 10.27 -1.31
CA ALA A 105 -2.31 9.07 -1.44
C ALA A 105 -0.85 9.43 -1.76
N ARG A 106 -0.65 10.35 -2.71
CA ARG A 106 0.68 10.87 -3.07
C ARG A 106 1.36 11.56 -1.88
N GLN A 107 0.64 12.43 -1.17
CA GLN A 107 1.13 13.08 0.05
C GLN A 107 1.45 12.07 1.17
N GLY A 108 0.72 10.96 1.21
CA GLY A 108 0.91 9.87 2.16
C GLY A 108 2.19 9.07 1.94
N GLY A 109 2.74 9.07 0.73
CA GLY A 109 3.98 8.38 0.38
C GLY A 109 3.86 7.31 -0.70
N VAL A 110 2.69 7.18 -1.36
CA VAL A 110 2.58 6.47 -2.65
C VAL A 110 3.35 7.28 -3.70
N ASP A 111 4.03 6.60 -4.63
CA ASP A 111 4.85 7.20 -5.68
C ASP A 111 4.27 7.04 -7.09
#